data_AF-A0A7S0B6U5-F1
#
_entry.id   AF-A0A7S0B6U5-F1
#
_cell.length_a   1.000
_cell.length_b   1.000
_cell.length_c   1.000
_cell.angle_alpha   90.00
_cell.angle_beta   90.00
_cell.angle_gamma   90.00
#
_symmetry.space_group_name_H-M   'P 1'
#
loop_
_entity.id
_entity.type
_entity.pdbx_description
1 polymer ?
#
loop_
_entity_poly.entity_id
_entity_poly.type
_entity_poly.pdbx_seq_one_letter_code
_entity_poly.pdbx_strand_id
1 'polypeptide(L)'
;MAEGVEALGQSPGCRGGTAAATTAVPATGKRSHHRRHGPTLRALCASAGSREVKRRHSGAHLGEEQSAGEDGIPGSAVPDFDIFPEYLRVGPWSPAAVLFIACFALWLLGSAAAALESLQAIAPGEGADQAGKRALQLGLAGYCGGVNVFVGRKMGWWPFLSYTMVAYVLLMLRLASSALGALQLAEALRFPVLAMAWVTTTVWWLVLVPLLSAFMPGGKGARQRFLRFNCSFFLVNVHLLNLPLAMYDHRSTWRPLVFWDLWASFVFALIYLLLYLFVLDANGMHFYIILSPRPWWCFLVYAAIIGIYIVIFLAFG
;
A
#
# COMPACT_ATOMS: atom_id res chain seq x y z
N MET A 1 -8.32 -23.78 -34.38
CA MET A 1 -7.61 -24.99 -33.93
C MET A 1 -7.21 -24.75 -32.48
N ALA A 2 -7.78 -25.36 -31.46
CA ALA A 2 -8.78 -26.42 -31.37
C ALA A 2 -9.65 -26.13 -30.14
N GLU A 3 -10.92 -26.51 -30.25
CA GLU A 3 -11.91 -26.55 -29.18
C GLU A 3 -11.59 -27.72 -28.23
N GLY A 4 -12.01 -27.60 -26.97
CA GLY A 4 -11.88 -28.65 -25.96
C GLY A 4 -12.86 -28.41 -24.81
N VAL A 5 -14.09 -28.85 -25.03
CA VAL A 5 -15.22 -28.95 -24.08
C VAL A 5 -15.20 -30.34 -23.44
N GLU A 6 -15.91 -30.49 -22.31
CA GLU A 6 -16.23 -31.73 -21.55
C GLU A 6 -15.11 -32.29 -20.64
N ALA A 7 -15.37 -32.88 -19.46
CA ALA A 7 -16.56 -33.09 -18.65
C ALA A 7 -16.08 -33.51 -17.23
N LEU A 8 -16.75 -33.08 -16.16
CA LEU A 8 -16.61 -33.75 -14.85
C LEU A 8 -17.96 -33.86 -14.15
N GLY A 9 -18.61 -34.98 -14.45
CA GLY A 9 -18.94 -36.03 -13.48
C GLY A 9 -19.41 -35.60 -12.09
N GLN A 10 -20.72 -35.71 -11.91
CA GLN A 10 -21.41 -35.83 -10.63
C GLN A 10 -20.90 -37.04 -9.83
N SER A 11 -20.82 -36.89 -8.50
CA SER A 11 -20.75 -38.03 -7.58
C SER A 11 -21.67 -37.79 -6.36
N PRO A 12 -22.23 -38.87 -5.78
CA PRO A 12 -23.49 -38.84 -5.04
C PRO A 12 -23.31 -38.54 -3.55
N GLY A 13 -24.42 -38.18 -2.93
CA GLY A 13 -24.50 -37.78 -1.54
C GLY A 13 -24.28 -38.88 -0.51
N CYS A 14 -23.99 -38.42 0.71
CA CYS A 14 -24.13 -39.17 1.94
C CYS A 14 -25.00 -38.38 2.91
N ARG A 15 -26.09 -39.03 3.33
CA ARG A 15 -26.97 -38.66 4.45
C ARG A 15 -26.39 -39.20 5.77
N GLY A 16 -26.73 -38.54 6.88
CA GLY A 16 -26.57 -39.00 8.26
C GLY A 16 -25.80 -37.96 9.09
N GLY A 17 -26.34 -37.27 10.11
CA GLY A 17 -27.53 -37.51 10.91
C GLY A 17 -27.15 -38.18 12.23
N THR A 18 -26.69 -37.41 13.22
CA THR A 18 -26.73 -37.80 14.64
C THR A 18 -26.79 -36.57 15.53
N ALA A 19 -27.71 -36.65 16.49
CA ALA A 19 -28.07 -35.65 17.47
C ALA A 19 -27.01 -35.51 18.58
N ALA A 20 -26.83 -34.29 19.09
CA ALA A 20 -26.08 -34.04 20.32
C ALA A 20 -27.04 -33.54 21.40
N ALA A 21 -27.05 -34.28 22.50
CA ALA A 21 -27.92 -34.15 23.65
C ALA A 21 -27.58 -32.90 24.51
N THR A 22 -28.63 -32.28 24.99
CA THR A 22 -28.66 -31.20 25.96
C THR A 22 -28.38 -31.75 27.36
N THR A 23 -27.35 -31.24 28.05
CA THR A 23 -27.18 -31.46 29.50
C THR A 23 -27.31 -30.14 30.24
N ALA A 24 -28.38 -30.07 31.04
CA ALA A 24 -28.66 -29.02 32.00
C ALA A 24 -27.70 -29.11 33.19
N VAL A 25 -27.21 -27.96 33.66
CA VAL A 25 -26.49 -27.81 34.93
C VAL A 25 -27.41 -27.12 35.93
N PRO A 26 -27.54 -27.64 37.17
CA PRO A 26 -28.46 -27.10 38.17
C PRO A 26 -27.91 -25.86 38.88
N ALA A 27 -28.83 -24.96 39.18
CA ALA A 27 -28.65 -23.83 40.08
C ALA A 27 -28.54 -24.30 41.54
N THR A 28 -27.55 -23.78 42.26
CA THR A 28 -27.52 -23.77 43.73
C THR A 28 -27.20 -22.37 44.21
N GLY A 29 -28.08 -21.86 45.08
CA GLY A 29 -28.04 -20.50 45.58
C GLY A 29 -27.37 -20.34 46.95
N LYS A 30 -27.59 -19.13 47.49
CA LYS A 30 -27.36 -18.61 48.85
C LYS A 30 -25.92 -18.16 49.16
N ARG A 31 -25.75 -16.84 49.35
CA ARG A 31 -25.89 -16.20 50.66
C ARG A 31 -25.86 -14.67 50.58
N SER A 32 -26.81 -14.09 51.29
CA SER A 32 -26.92 -12.68 51.63
C SER A 32 -25.91 -12.31 52.73
N HIS A 33 -25.29 -11.14 52.59
CA HIS A 33 -24.87 -10.35 53.74
C HIS A 33 -25.14 -8.87 53.49
N HIS A 34 -26.13 -8.38 54.24
CA HIS A 34 -26.39 -6.97 54.48
C HIS A 34 -25.14 -6.27 55.06
N ARG A 35 -24.74 -5.14 54.46
CA ARG A 35 -24.11 -4.04 55.21
C ARG A 35 -24.65 -2.70 54.72
N ARG A 36 -24.84 -1.82 55.71
CA ARG A 36 -25.70 -0.64 55.72
C ARG A 36 -25.13 0.54 54.94
N HIS A 37 -26.07 1.39 54.55
CA HIS A 37 -25.97 2.67 53.85
C HIS A 37 -24.99 3.68 54.46
N GLY A 38 -24.31 4.41 53.57
CA GLY A 38 -23.99 5.83 53.71
C GLY A 38 -24.40 6.55 52.42
N PRO A 39 -25.09 7.70 52.47
CA PRO A 39 -25.53 8.40 51.27
C PRO A 39 -24.37 9.23 50.70
N THR A 40 -23.65 8.70 49.71
CA THR A 40 -22.72 9.49 48.90
C THR A 40 -23.43 9.99 47.64
N LEU A 41 -23.46 11.32 47.52
CA LEU A 41 -23.81 12.11 46.33
C LEU A 41 -23.04 11.64 45.08
N ARG A 42 -23.53 10.58 44.42
CA ARG A 42 -23.03 10.07 43.14
C ARG A 42 -24.15 9.52 42.24
N ALA A 43 -25.35 10.09 42.36
CA ALA A 43 -26.48 9.76 41.50
C ALA A 43 -26.78 10.94 40.58
N LEU A 44 -26.00 11.10 39.50
CA LEU A 44 -26.38 11.91 38.32
C LEU A 44 -25.56 11.61 37.03
N CYS A 45 -24.65 10.62 37.02
CA CYS A 45 -23.91 10.23 35.80
C CYS A 45 -24.08 8.77 35.37
N ALA A 46 -25.06 8.04 35.89
CA ALA A 46 -25.26 6.62 35.60
C ALA A 46 -26.51 6.37 34.74
N SER A 47 -26.45 6.75 33.45
CA SER A 47 -27.35 6.16 32.43
C SER A 47 -26.80 6.25 31.00
N ALA A 48 -25.47 6.20 30.82
CA ALA A 48 -24.92 5.91 29.50
C ALA A 48 -24.96 4.39 29.30
N GLY A 49 -26.05 3.90 28.69
CA GLY A 49 -26.19 2.50 28.34
C GLY A 49 -24.98 2.03 27.55
N SER A 50 -24.21 1.10 28.11
CA SER A 50 -23.17 0.41 27.36
C SER A 50 -23.88 -0.40 26.28
N ARG A 51 -23.94 0.14 25.06
CA ARG A 51 -24.14 -0.69 23.88
C ARG A 51 -22.94 -1.64 23.85
N GLU A 52 -23.19 -2.86 24.29
CA GLU A 52 -22.30 -3.99 24.07
C GLU A 52 -22.19 -4.17 22.56
N VAL A 53 -21.24 -3.46 21.95
CA VAL A 53 -20.85 -3.69 20.57
C VAL A 53 -20.25 -5.08 20.59
N LYS A 54 -21.08 -6.06 20.20
CA LYS A 54 -20.70 -7.46 20.07
C LYS A 54 -19.58 -7.53 19.03
N ARG A 55 -18.33 -7.40 19.51
CA ARG A 55 -17.12 -7.47 18.70
C ARG A 55 -17.13 -8.86 18.05
N ARG A 56 -17.46 -8.91 16.76
CA ARG A 56 -17.26 -10.13 15.98
C ARG A 56 -15.76 -10.37 15.97
N HIS A 57 -15.33 -11.45 16.63
CA HIS A 57 -13.97 -11.94 16.51
C HIS A 57 -13.71 -12.21 15.03
N SER A 58 -12.94 -11.34 14.37
CA SER A 58 -12.55 -11.42 12.95
C SER A 58 -11.46 -12.47 12.73
N GLY A 59 -11.64 -13.67 13.30
CA GLY A 59 -10.82 -14.84 13.03
C GLY A 59 -11.13 -15.49 11.67
N ALA A 60 -11.65 -14.71 10.71
CA ALA A 60 -12.03 -15.20 9.39
C ALA A 60 -10.81 -15.21 8.47
N HIS A 61 -10.40 -16.43 8.18
CA HIS A 61 -9.27 -16.84 7.38
C HIS A 61 -9.26 -16.24 5.97
N LEU A 62 -8.06 -16.06 5.41
CA LEU A 62 -7.74 -15.79 3.99
C LEU A 62 -8.21 -16.92 3.02
N GLY A 63 -9.35 -17.54 3.30
CA GLY A 63 -9.91 -18.69 2.60
C GLY A 63 -11.43 -18.81 2.69
N GLU A 64 -12.13 -17.94 3.43
CA GLU A 64 -13.56 -17.76 3.18
C GLU A 64 -13.67 -16.99 1.87
N GLU A 65 -14.25 -17.64 0.86
CA GLU A 65 -14.70 -16.94 -0.34
C GLU A 65 -15.49 -15.73 0.14
N GLN A 66 -14.97 -14.52 -0.14
CA GLN A 66 -15.72 -13.29 0.03
C GLN A 66 -17.01 -13.52 -0.73
N SER A 67 -18.06 -13.86 0.03
CA SER A 67 -19.40 -14.08 -0.49
C SER A 67 -19.69 -12.78 -1.21
N ALA A 68 -19.80 -12.86 -2.55
CA ALA A 68 -20.11 -11.70 -3.36
C ALA A 68 -21.27 -11.00 -2.67
N GLY A 69 -21.02 -9.80 -2.12
CA GLY A 69 -22.01 -9.11 -1.30
C GLY A 69 -23.32 -9.10 -2.06
N GLU A 70 -24.40 -9.52 -1.39
CA GLU A 70 -25.76 -9.60 -1.95
C GLU A 70 -26.24 -8.28 -2.57
N ASP A 71 -25.52 -7.18 -2.34
CA ASP A 71 -25.84 -5.83 -2.82
C ASP A 71 -25.63 -5.62 -4.33
N GLY A 72 -25.12 -6.62 -5.07
CA GLY A 72 -25.22 -6.64 -6.53
C GLY A 72 -24.59 -5.45 -7.26
N ILE A 73 -23.67 -4.71 -6.63
CA ILE A 73 -22.84 -3.69 -7.29
C ILE A 73 -21.52 -4.36 -7.70
N PRO A 74 -21.40 -4.89 -8.93
CA PRO A 74 -20.17 -5.46 -9.42
C PRO A 74 -19.10 -4.36 -9.52
N GLY A 75 -18.07 -4.42 -8.66
CA GLY A 75 -16.81 -3.71 -8.86
C GLY A 75 -16.35 -2.74 -7.77
N SER A 76 -17.01 -2.65 -6.61
CA SER A 76 -16.58 -1.72 -5.53
C SER A 76 -16.11 -2.37 -4.23
N ALA A 77 -15.90 -3.70 -4.21
CA ALA A 77 -15.45 -4.39 -3.01
C ALA A 77 -14.03 -3.94 -2.62
N VAL A 78 -13.97 -2.94 -1.74
CA VAL A 78 -12.76 -2.57 -1.02
C VAL A 78 -12.33 -3.80 -0.21
N PRO A 79 -11.06 -4.24 -0.33
CA PRO A 79 -10.58 -5.38 0.46
C PRO A 79 -10.78 -5.14 1.96
N ASP A 80 -11.04 -6.22 2.70
CA ASP A 80 -11.03 -6.14 4.16
C ASP A 80 -9.59 -5.88 4.65
N PHE A 81 -9.38 -4.71 5.28
CA PHE A 81 -8.08 -4.29 5.81
C PHE A 81 -7.87 -4.69 7.27
N ASP A 82 -8.80 -5.42 7.88
CA ASP A 82 -8.73 -5.85 9.27
C ASP A 82 -7.88 -7.12 9.49
N ILE A 83 -7.17 -7.57 8.44
CA ILE A 83 -6.27 -8.73 8.49
C ILE A 83 -5.03 -8.52 9.38
N PHE A 84 -4.71 -7.27 9.75
CA PHE A 84 -3.55 -6.95 10.58
C PHE A 84 -3.87 -6.91 12.08
N PRO A 85 -2.89 -7.19 12.96
CA PRO A 85 -3.07 -7.04 14.40
C PRO A 85 -3.58 -5.65 14.81
N GLU A 86 -4.50 -5.59 15.77
CA GLU A 86 -5.16 -4.35 16.23
C GLU A 86 -4.15 -3.30 16.69
N TYR A 87 -3.06 -3.70 17.36
CA TYR A 87 -2.02 -2.77 17.84
C TYR A 87 -1.25 -2.05 16.72
N LEU A 88 -1.32 -2.55 15.49
CA LEU A 88 -0.75 -1.88 14.30
C LEU A 88 -1.76 -0.98 13.59
N ARG A 89 -3.05 -1.08 13.91
CA ARG A 89 -4.17 -0.37 13.23
C ARG A 89 -4.85 0.67 14.10
N VAL A 90 -4.89 0.45 15.41
CA VAL A 90 -5.63 1.28 16.36
C VAL A 90 -4.70 1.68 17.50
N GLY A 91 -4.76 2.95 17.89
CA GLY A 91 -3.97 3.51 18.98
C GLY A 91 -3.33 4.84 18.63
N PRO A 92 -2.73 5.53 19.62
CA PRO A 92 -2.01 6.76 19.38
C PRO A 92 -0.77 6.51 18.52
N TRP A 93 -0.35 7.53 17.79
CA TRP A 93 0.94 7.49 17.11
C TRP A 93 2.07 7.45 18.14
N SER A 94 3.10 6.68 17.84
CA SER A 94 4.33 6.68 18.61
C SER A 94 4.96 8.08 18.57
N PRO A 95 5.46 8.62 19.70
CA PRO A 95 6.24 9.85 19.69
C PRO A 95 7.44 9.77 18.75
N ALA A 96 8.02 8.58 18.54
CA ALA A 96 9.12 8.38 17.59
C ALA A 96 8.68 8.63 16.14
N ALA A 97 7.46 8.23 15.76
CA ALA A 97 6.91 8.50 14.43
C ALA A 97 6.76 10.01 14.20
N VAL A 98 6.14 10.69 15.17
CA VAL A 98 5.90 12.13 15.13
C VAL A 98 7.22 12.89 15.02
N LEU A 99 8.19 12.55 15.87
CA LEU A 99 9.50 13.20 15.87
C LEU A 99 10.24 12.95 14.55
N PHE A 100 10.24 11.72 14.03
CA PHE A 100 10.87 11.40 12.75
C PHE A 100 10.28 12.22 11.61
N ILE A 101 8.95 12.25 11.48
CA ILE A 101 8.25 12.98 10.41
C ILE A 101 8.51 14.48 10.53
N ALA A 102 8.45 15.04 11.75
CA ALA A 102 8.71 16.45 11.99
C ALA A 102 10.16 16.83 11.63
N CYS A 103 11.15 16.06 12.09
CA CYS A 103 12.55 16.28 11.76
C CYS A 103 12.81 16.17 10.25
N PHE A 104 12.21 15.18 9.59
CA PHE A 104 12.35 14.99 8.15
C PHE A 104 11.73 16.15 7.36
N ALA A 105 10.54 16.61 7.76
CA ALA A 105 9.89 17.78 7.15
C ALA A 105 10.69 19.07 7.37
N LEU A 106 11.20 19.30 8.59
CA LEU A 106 12.04 20.46 8.89
C LEU A 106 13.36 20.44 8.11
N TRP A 107 13.98 19.27 7.96
CA TRP A 107 15.17 19.12 7.13
C TRP A 107 14.87 19.41 5.66
N LEU A 108 13.73 18.95 5.12
CA LEU A 108 13.31 19.27 3.74
C LEU A 108 13.10 20.78 3.55
N LEU A 109 12.44 21.44 4.50
CA LEU A 109 12.26 22.88 4.46
C LEU A 109 13.59 23.63 4.54
N GLY A 110 14.46 23.25 5.47
CA GLY A 110 15.76 23.89 5.67
C GLY A 110 16.76 23.66 4.54
N SER A 111 16.62 22.56 3.79
CA SER A 111 17.52 22.22 2.67
C SER A 111 17.00 22.68 1.30
N ALA A 112 15.83 23.31 1.23
CA ALA A 112 15.20 23.73 -0.03
C ALA A 112 16.08 24.71 -0.84
N ALA A 113 16.76 25.65 -0.18
CA ALA A 113 17.65 26.61 -0.86
C ALA A 113 18.83 25.91 -1.55
N ALA A 114 19.52 25.00 -0.84
CA ALA A 114 20.62 24.22 -1.41
C ALA A 114 20.15 23.30 -2.56
N ALA A 115 18.92 22.75 -2.46
CA ALA A 115 18.33 21.99 -3.55
C ALA A 115 18.12 22.86 -4.80
N LEU A 116 17.58 24.07 -4.64
CA LEU A 116 17.39 25.02 -5.74
C LEU A 116 18.71 25.49 -6.37
N GLU A 117 19.74 25.74 -5.56
CA GLU A 117 21.08 26.07 -6.06
C GLU A 117 21.64 24.92 -6.92
N SER A 118 21.47 23.67 -6.49
CA SER A 118 21.93 22.51 -7.27
C SER A 118 21.17 22.32 -8.59
N LEU A 119 19.91 22.77 -8.67
CA LEU A 119 19.12 22.76 -9.92
C LEU A 119 19.71 23.73 -10.95
N GLN A 120 20.19 24.90 -10.50
CA GLN A 120 20.81 25.90 -11.38
C GLN A 120 22.15 25.43 -11.97
N ALA A 121 22.82 24.48 -11.30
CA ALA A 121 24.05 23.87 -11.78
C ALA A 121 23.84 22.84 -12.90
N ILE A 122 22.58 22.43 -13.16
CA ILE A 122 22.28 21.52 -14.27
C ILE A 122 22.41 22.30 -15.58
N ALA A 123 23.42 21.96 -16.38
CA ALA A 123 23.56 22.50 -17.73
C ALA A 123 22.27 22.21 -18.53
N PRO A 124 21.76 23.19 -19.31
CA PRO A 124 20.62 22.95 -20.19
C PRO A 124 20.98 21.77 -21.10
N GLY A 125 20.23 20.68 -20.96
CA GLY A 125 20.49 19.47 -21.71
C GLY A 125 20.46 19.78 -23.20
N GLU A 126 21.44 19.27 -23.95
CA GLU A 126 21.45 19.39 -25.40
C GLU A 126 20.15 18.80 -25.94
N GLY A 127 19.27 19.68 -26.41
CA GLY A 127 17.99 19.34 -27.04
C GLY A 127 18.19 18.78 -28.45
N ALA A 128 19.17 17.90 -28.63
CA ALA A 128 19.43 17.25 -29.90
C ALA A 128 18.15 16.53 -30.33
N ASP A 129 17.73 16.80 -31.56
CA ASP A 129 16.50 16.31 -32.16
C ASP A 129 16.46 14.77 -32.13
N GLN A 130 15.69 14.24 -31.18
CA GLN A 130 15.49 12.80 -31.01
C GLN A 130 14.01 12.47 -31.17
N ALA A 131 13.43 12.84 -32.31
CA ALA A 131 12.04 12.49 -32.67
C ALA A 131 11.71 11.02 -32.37
N GLY A 132 12.64 10.08 -32.67
CA GLY A 132 12.48 8.67 -32.35
C GLY A 132 12.37 8.35 -30.85
N LYS A 133 13.19 9.00 -30.02
CA LYS A 133 13.10 8.85 -28.56
C LYS A 133 11.79 9.42 -28.00
N ARG A 134 11.39 10.60 -28.47
CA ARG A 134 10.12 11.22 -28.06
C ARG A 134 8.93 10.33 -28.44
N ALA A 135 8.94 9.76 -29.65
CA ALA A 135 7.92 8.81 -30.08
C ALA A 135 7.88 7.56 -29.19
N LEU A 136 9.04 7.00 -28.83
CA LEU A 136 9.12 5.85 -27.92
C LEU A 136 8.63 6.20 -26.50
N GLN A 137 9.04 7.34 -25.95
CA GLN A 137 8.55 7.82 -24.66
C GLN A 137 7.03 8.04 -24.67
N LEU A 138 6.48 8.57 -25.76
CA LEU A 138 5.04 8.72 -25.95
C LEU A 138 4.34 7.36 -26.01
N GLY A 139 4.92 6.39 -26.72
CA GLY A 139 4.42 5.01 -26.76
C GLY A 139 4.40 4.34 -25.39
N LEU A 140 5.48 4.48 -24.62
CA LEU A 140 5.56 3.98 -23.25
C LEU A 140 4.58 4.69 -22.30
N ALA A 141 4.39 6.00 -22.45
CA ALA A 141 3.38 6.75 -21.71
C ALA A 141 1.97 6.23 -22.05
N GLY A 142 1.67 6.01 -23.34
CA GLY A 142 0.41 5.43 -23.80
C GLY A 142 0.18 4.02 -23.23
N TYR A 143 1.22 3.20 -23.18
CA TYR A 143 1.18 1.88 -22.53
C TYR A 143 0.85 1.97 -21.04
N CYS A 144 1.57 2.81 -20.28
CA CYS A 144 1.31 3.01 -18.85
C CYS A 144 -0.11 3.56 -18.61
N GLY A 145 -0.57 4.49 -19.46
CA GLY A 145 -1.93 4.99 -19.46
C GLY A 145 -2.97 3.92 -19.74
N GLY A 146 -2.71 3.03 -20.70
CA GLY A 146 -3.56 1.87 -20.99
C GLY A 146 -3.69 0.92 -19.79
N VAL A 147 -2.59 0.63 -19.10
CA VAL A 147 -2.59 -0.15 -17.85
C VAL A 147 -3.40 0.56 -16.77
N ASN A 148 -3.22 1.87 -16.57
CA ASN A 148 -4.01 2.65 -15.61
C ASN A 148 -5.52 2.60 -15.91
N VAL A 149 -5.92 2.80 -17.18
CA VAL A 149 -7.33 2.69 -17.59
C VAL A 149 -7.87 1.28 -17.35
N PHE A 150 -7.09 0.24 -17.67
CA PHE A 150 -7.47 -1.14 -17.39
C PHE A 150 -7.70 -1.38 -15.89
N VAL A 151 -6.80 -0.91 -15.03
CA VAL A 151 -6.93 -1.02 -13.57
C VAL A 151 -8.15 -0.26 -13.07
N GLY A 152 -8.34 0.99 -13.49
CA GLY A 152 -9.50 1.80 -13.12
C GLY A 152 -10.82 1.13 -13.50
N ARG A 153 -10.89 0.50 -14.68
CA ARG A 153 -12.10 -0.21 -15.13
C ARG A 153 -12.33 -1.54 -14.41
N LYS A 154 -11.26 -2.24 -14.01
CA LYS A 154 -11.36 -3.58 -13.42
C LYS A 154 -11.45 -3.59 -11.89
N MET A 155 -10.79 -2.64 -11.24
CA MET A 155 -10.61 -2.60 -9.79
C MET A 155 -11.19 -1.33 -9.16
N GLY A 156 -11.67 -0.38 -9.97
CA GLY A 156 -12.14 0.92 -9.50
C GLY A 156 -11.00 1.90 -9.22
N TRP A 157 -11.30 2.96 -8.48
CA TRP A 157 -10.38 4.07 -8.25
C TRP A 157 -9.44 3.87 -7.04
N TRP A 158 -9.78 2.98 -6.11
CA TRP A 158 -9.00 2.81 -4.87
C TRP A 158 -7.53 2.43 -5.09
N PRO A 159 -7.12 1.64 -6.12
CA PRO A 159 -5.72 1.32 -6.32
C PRO A 159 -4.86 2.56 -6.53
N PHE A 160 -5.42 3.65 -7.07
CA PHE A 160 -4.71 4.91 -7.29
C PHE A 160 -4.30 5.64 -6.01
N LEU A 161 -4.80 5.21 -4.84
CA LEU A 161 -4.32 5.66 -3.53
C LEU A 161 -3.08 4.89 -3.05
N SER A 162 -2.78 3.75 -3.67
CA SER A 162 -1.62 2.92 -3.33
C SER A 162 -0.33 3.56 -3.82
N TYR A 163 0.75 3.36 -3.06
CA TYR A 163 2.08 3.91 -3.36
C TYR A 163 2.55 3.48 -4.74
N THR A 164 2.33 2.22 -5.08
CA THR A 164 2.74 1.64 -6.35
C THR A 164 2.01 2.25 -7.53
N MET A 165 0.70 2.48 -7.43
CA MET A 165 -0.04 3.14 -8.51
C MET A 165 0.31 4.61 -8.63
N VAL A 166 0.53 5.32 -7.52
CA VAL A 166 1.05 6.69 -7.56
C VAL A 166 2.40 6.72 -8.29
N ALA A 167 3.32 5.82 -7.95
CA ALA A 167 4.61 5.71 -8.63
C ALA A 167 4.45 5.45 -10.13
N TYR A 168 3.54 4.56 -10.52
CA TYR A 168 3.28 4.21 -11.91
C TYR A 168 2.63 5.37 -12.70
N VAL A 169 1.74 6.14 -12.08
CA VAL A 169 1.17 7.37 -12.65
C VAL A 169 2.23 8.44 -12.82
N LEU A 170 3.12 8.63 -11.85
CA LEU A 170 4.23 9.58 -11.98
C LEU A 170 5.20 9.18 -13.11
N LEU A 171 5.46 7.87 -13.29
CA LEU A 171 6.24 7.37 -14.41
C LEU A 171 5.57 7.70 -15.75
N MET A 172 4.27 7.44 -15.88
CA MET A 172 3.48 7.81 -17.06
C MET A 172 3.56 9.32 -17.33
N LEU A 173 3.38 10.16 -16.31
CA LEU A 173 3.44 11.61 -16.42
C LEU A 173 4.83 12.10 -16.84
N ARG A 174 5.90 11.50 -16.32
CA ARG A 174 7.27 11.85 -16.71
C ARG A 174 7.57 11.48 -18.16
N LEU A 175 7.18 10.28 -18.60
CA LEU A 175 7.32 9.83 -19.99
C LEU A 175 6.57 10.77 -20.94
N ALA A 176 5.31 11.10 -20.62
CA ALA A 176 4.51 12.03 -21.40
C ALA A 176 5.13 13.44 -21.42
N SER A 177 5.58 13.95 -20.27
CA SER A 177 6.21 15.27 -20.16
C SER A 177 7.49 15.35 -20.99
N SER A 178 8.32 14.31 -20.96
CA SER A 178 9.53 14.22 -21.77
C SER A 178 9.22 14.21 -23.27
N ALA A 179 8.22 13.41 -23.68
CA ALA A 179 7.82 13.32 -25.08
C ALA A 179 7.25 14.66 -25.61
N LEU A 180 6.41 15.32 -24.82
CA LEU A 180 5.76 16.59 -25.16
C LEU A 180 6.67 17.82 -25.00
N GLY A 181 7.86 17.67 -24.41
CA GLY A 181 8.79 18.78 -24.17
C GLY A 181 8.48 19.63 -22.94
N ALA A 182 7.66 19.14 -22.01
CA ALA A 182 7.48 19.74 -20.68
C ALA A 182 8.67 19.38 -19.78
N LEU A 183 9.86 19.88 -20.14
CA LEU A 183 11.14 19.43 -19.58
C LEU A 183 11.26 19.67 -18.08
N GLN A 184 10.70 20.77 -17.56
CA GLN A 184 10.76 21.08 -16.13
C GLN A 184 10.00 20.06 -15.28
N LEU A 185 8.81 19.64 -15.73
CA LEU A 185 8.02 18.62 -15.05
C LEU A 185 8.68 17.25 -15.18
N ALA A 186 9.17 16.92 -16.37
CA ALA A 186 9.94 15.69 -16.57
C ALA A 186 11.12 15.65 -15.59
N GLU A 187 11.89 16.75 -15.50
CA GLU A 187 13.05 16.88 -14.62
C GLU A 187 12.69 16.72 -13.15
N ALA A 188 11.66 17.41 -12.66
CA ALA A 188 11.18 17.29 -11.29
C ALA A 188 10.76 15.86 -10.93
N LEU A 189 10.27 15.09 -11.91
CA LEU A 189 9.86 13.70 -11.73
C LEU A 189 10.99 12.69 -11.94
N ARG A 190 12.22 13.10 -12.33
CA ARG A 190 13.30 12.16 -12.70
C ARG A 190 13.58 11.12 -11.64
N PHE A 191 13.94 11.59 -10.46
CA PHE A 191 14.31 10.72 -9.38
C PHE A 191 13.14 10.19 -8.56
N PRO A 192 12.03 10.93 -8.35
CA PRO A 192 10.82 10.35 -7.76
C PRO A 192 10.38 9.04 -8.41
N VAL A 193 10.28 8.99 -9.75
CA VAL A 193 9.80 7.77 -10.42
C VAL A 193 10.78 6.61 -10.26
N LEU A 194 12.09 6.89 -10.33
CA LEU A 194 13.14 5.89 -10.20
C LEU A 194 13.17 5.32 -8.78
N ALA A 195 13.25 6.19 -7.77
CA ALA A 195 13.30 5.78 -6.38
C ALA A 195 12.02 5.04 -5.94
N MET A 196 10.84 5.52 -6.34
CA MET A 196 9.58 4.86 -6.00
C MET A 196 9.42 3.50 -6.69
N ALA A 197 9.88 3.34 -7.93
CA ALA A 197 9.90 2.06 -8.61
C ALA A 197 10.84 1.06 -7.92
N TRP A 198 12.04 1.51 -7.52
CA TRP A 198 12.97 0.69 -6.73
C TRP A 198 12.38 0.25 -5.40
N VAL A 199 11.78 1.16 -4.63
CA VAL A 199 11.13 0.82 -3.35
C VAL A 199 10.02 -0.18 -3.56
N THR A 200 9.17 0.04 -4.57
CA THR A 200 8.08 -0.88 -4.90
C THR A 200 8.64 -2.27 -5.21
N THR A 201 9.61 -2.38 -6.11
CA THR A 201 10.14 -3.68 -6.53
C THR A 201 10.93 -4.35 -5.40
N THR A 202 11.80 -3.64 -4.70
CA THR A 202 12.61 -4.21 -3.61
C THR A 202 11.74 -4.62 -2.44
N VAL A 203 10.89 -3.72 -1.92
CA VAL A 203 10.07 -4.05 -0.75
C VAL A 203 9.05 -5.12 -1.09
N TRP A 204 8.34 -5.03 -2.22
CA TRP A 204 7.34 -6.03 -2.58
C TRP A 204 7.97 -7.36 -3.02
N TRP A 205 8.78 -7.35 -4.07
CA TRP A 205 9.24 -8.60 -4.72
C TRP A 205 10.43 -9.25 -4.03
N LEU A 206 11.35 -8.46 -3.44
CA LEU A 206 12.55 -9.03 -2.81
C LEU A 206 12.36 -9.32 -1.32
N VAL A 207 11.44 -8.62 -0.64
CA VAL A 207 11.22 -8.78 0.80
C VAL A 207 9.87 -9.41 1.11
N LEU A 208 8.76 -8.74 0.76
CA LEU A 208 7.43 -9.14 1.21
C LEU A 208 6.93 -10.43 0.54
N VAL A 209 7.04 -10.57 -0.78
CA VAL A 209 6.57 -11.76 -1.50
C VAL A 209 7.26 -13.04 -1.00
N PRO A 210 8.61 -13.09 -0.85
CA PRO A 210 9.29 -14.26 -0.28
C PRO A 210 8.88 -14.54 1.16
N LEU A 211 8.84 -13.52 2.03
CA LEU A 211 8.45 -13.68 3.43
C LEU A 211 7.02 -14.19 3.56
N LEU A 212 6.07 -13.54 2.89
CA LEU A 212 4.67 -13.94 2.91
C LEU A 212 4.51 -15.36 2.37
N SER A 213 5.14 -15.71 1.24
CA SER A 213 5.07 -17.06 0.68
C SER A 213 5.64 -18.12 1.65
N ALA A 214 6.75 -17.84 2.31
CA ALA A 214 7.38 -18.74 3.28
C ALA A 214 6.53 -18.95 4.54
N PHE A 215 5.96 -17.87 5.08
CA PHE A 215 5.20 -17.89 6.34
C PHE A 215 3.68 -17.98 6.17
N MET A 216 3.17 -18.13 4.94
CA MET A 216 1.74 -18.22 4.66
C MET A 216 1.11 -19.47 5.30
N PRO A 217 0.11 -19.31 6.18
CA PRO A 217 -0.70 -20.43 6.66
C PRO A 217 -1.62 -20.95 5.54
N GLY A 218 -2.05 -22.22 5.62
CA GLY A 218 -2.94 -22.83 4.63
C GLY A 218 -2.25 -23.69 3.55
N GLY A 219 -0.95 -23.94 3.70
CA GLY A 219 -0.22 -24.94 2.91
C GLY A 219 -0.04 -24.59 1.42
N LYS A 220 0.12 -25.61 0.58
CA LYS A 220 0.47 -25.46 -0.84
C LYS A 220 -0.58 -24.68 -1.65
N GLY A 221 -1.86 -24.89 -1.38
CA GLY A 221 -2.95 -24.24 -2.12
C GLY A 221 -3.01 -22.73 -1.91
N ALA A 222 -2.86 -22.26 -0.66
CA ALA A 222 -2.83 -20.84 -0.35
C ALA A 222 -1.64 -20.14 -1.03
N ARG A 223 -0.44 -20.76 -0.98
CA ARG A 223 0.77 -20.26 -1.63
C ARG A 223 0.61 -20.16 -3.16
N GLN A 224 0.00 -21.15 -3.80
CA GLN A 224 -0.26 -21.11 -5.24
C GLN A 224 -1.21 -19.97 -5.63
N ARG A 225 -2.28 -19.73 -4.86
CA ARG A 225 -3.19 -18.60 -5.09
C ARG A 225 -2.48 -17.26 -4.92
N PHE A 226 -1.66 -17.12 -3.88
CA PHE A 226 -0.85 -15.94 -3.65
C PHE A 226 0.13 -15.67 -4.81
N LEU A 227 0.84 -16.71 -5.27
CA LEU A 227 1.74 -16.57 -6.42
C LEU A 227 0.97 -16.25 -7.71
N ARG A 228 -0.19 -16.87 -7.95
CA ARG A 228 -1.05 -16.55 -9.10
C ARG A 228 -1.51 -15.09 -9.08
N PHE A 229 -1.84 -14.56 -7.90
CA PHE A 229 -2.18 -13.15 -7.73
C PHE A 229 -0.97 -12.24 -8.04
N ASN A 230 0.20 -12.54 -7.47
CA ASN A 230 1.43 -11.78 -7.70
C ASN A 230 1.90 -11.82 -9.16
N CYS A 231 1.71 -12.95 -9.83
CA CYS A 231 1.99 -13.12 -11.26
C CYS A 231 0.82 -12.69 -12.17
N SER A 232 -0.20 -12.03 -11.63
CA SER A 232 -1.27 -11.47 -12.46
C SER A 232 -0.75 -10.33 -13.33
N PHE A 233 -1.40 -10.13 -14.48
CA PHE A 233 -1.05 -9.04 -15.40
C PHE A 233 -0.92 -7.69 -14.68
N PHE A 234 -1.90 -7.34 -13.83
CA PHE A 234 -1.88 -6.11 -13.06
C PHE A 234 -0.63 -5.97 -12.18
N LEU A 235 -0.36 -6.93 -11.30
CA LEU A 235 0.75 -6.82 -10.36
C LEU A 235 2.11 -6.86 -11.04
N VAL A 236 2.28 -7.71 -12.06
CA VAL A 236 3.53 -7.74 -12.83
C VAL A 236 3.81 -6.39 -13.48
N ASN A 237 2.80 -5.76 -14.08
CA ASN A 237 2.99 -4.46 -14.73
C ASN A 237 3.39 -3.35 -13.74
N VAL A 238 2.63 -3.20 -12.65
CA VAL A 238 2.76 -2.04 -11.76
C VAL A 238 3.84 -2.22 -10.68
N HIS A 239 4.18 -3.46 -10.30
CA HIS A 239 5.22 -3.73 -9.30
C HIS A 239 6.55 -4.19 -9.89
N LEU A 240 6.53 -4.99 -10.96
CA LEU A 240 7.77 -5.57 -11.53
C LEU A 240 8.26 -4.78 -12.74
N LEU A 241 7.42 -4.57 -13.76
CA LEU A 241 7.81 -3.84 -14.98
C LEU A 241 8.01 -2.34 -14.76
N ASN A 242 7.48 -1.79 -13.66
CA ASN A 242 7.69 -0.40 -13.27
C ASN A 242 9.19 -0.04 -13.18
N LEU A 243 10.01 -0.90 -12.57
CA LEU A 243 11.45 -0.64 -12.41
C LEU A 243 12.22 -0.66 -13.74
N PRO A 244 12.11 -1.68 -14.61
CA PRO A 244 12.72 -1.66 -15.94
C PRO A 244 12.33 -0.44 -16.77
N LEU A 245 11.06 -0.02 -16.72
CA LEU A 245 10.59 1.16 -17.45
C LEU A 245 11.18 2.46 -16.90
N ALA A 246 11.22 2.63 -15.57
CA ALA A 246 11.84 3.80 -14.94
C ALA A 246 13.37 3.84 -15.19
N MET A 247 14.03 2.70 -15.12
CA MET A 247 15.45 2.54 -15.45
C MET A 247 15.75 2.89 -16.91
N TYR A 248 14.92 2.40 -17.84
CA TYR A 248 15.02 2.72 -19.26
C TYR A 248 14.88 4.23 -19.48
N ASP A 249 13.86 4.86 -18.90
CA ASP A 249 13.64 6.30 -19.04
C ASP A 249 14.82 7.12 -18.49
N HIS A 250 15.28 6.79 -17.28
CA HIS A 250 16.45 7.43 -16.67
C HIS A 250 17.70 7.27 -17.55
N ARG A 251 17.97 6.06 -18.05
CA ARG A 251 19.13 5.80 -18.91
C ARG A 251 19.04 6.51 -20.26
N SER A 252 17.84 6.64 -20.82
CA SER A 252 17.60 7.32 -22.09
C SER A 252 17.82 8.83 -21.98
N THR A 253 17.53 9.40 -20.81
CA THR A 253 17.68 10.83 -20.47
C THR A 253 18.80 11.05 -19.44
N TRP A 254 19.87 10.25 -19.56
CA TRP A 254 20.92 10.18 -18.56
C TRP A 254 21.53 11.54 -18.25
N ARG A 255 21.58 11.86 -16.96
CA ARG A 255 22.57 12.74 -16.35
C ARG A 255 22.84 12.27 -14.92
N PRO A 256 24.00 12.61 -14.34
CA PRO A 256 24.24 12.43 -12.92
C PRO A 256 23.14 13.08 -12.09
N LEU A 257 22.64 12.38 -11.09
CA LEU A 257 21.70 12.94 -10.11
C LEU A 257 22.39 14.01 -9.25
N VAL A 258 21.68 15.10 -8.99
CA VAL A 258 22.14 16.20 -8.13
C VAL A 258 21.21 16.33 -6.92
N PHE A 259 21.59 17.15 -5.94
CA PHE A 259 20.84 17.25 -4.69
C PHE A 259 19.35 17.59 -4.87
N TRP A 260 19.00 18.41 -5.88
CA TRP A 260 17.62 18.69 -6.28
C TRP A 260 16.79 17.42 -6.51
N ASP A 261 17.37 16.42 -7.18
CA ASP A 261 16.67 15.18 -7.50
C ASP A 261 16.28 14.42 -6.23
N LEU A 262 17.25 14.25 -5.32
CA LEU A 262 17.03 13.61 -4.03
C LEU A 262 15.98 14.35 -3.21
N TRP A 263 16.12 15.67 -3.13
CA TRP A 263 15.21 16.54 -2.40
C TRP A 263 13.77 16.42 -2.94
N ALA A 264 13.59 16.52 -4.27
CA ALA A 264 12.28 16.38 -4.91
C ALA A 264 11.66 15.00 -4.59
N SER A 265 12.44 13.93 -4.73
CA SER A 265 11.99 12.56 -4.42
C SER A 265 11.54 12.39 -2.97
N PHE A 266 12.25 13.03 -2.03
CA PHE A 266 11.85 13.07 -0.62
C PHE A 266 10.59 13.90 -0.36
N VAL A 267 10.36 14.99 -1.09
CA VAL A 267 9.09 15.71 -1.03
C VAL A 267 7.92 14.82 -1.48
N PHE A 268 8.06 14.09 -2.58
CA PHE A 268 7.04 13.13 -3.02
C PHE A 268 6.82 12.01 -1.98
N ALA A 269 7.89 11.49 -1.38
CA ALA A 269 7.80 10.49 -0.31
C ALA A 269 7.05 11.02 0.91
N LEU A 270 7.37 12.25 1.35
CA LEU A 270 6.69 12.90 2.48
C LEU A 270 5.21 13.17 2.16
N ILE A 271 4.89 13.72 0.98
CA ILE A 271 3.50 13.95 0.56
C ILE A 271 2.72 12.64 0.59
N TYR A 272 3.28 11.56 0.04
CA TYR A 272 2.62 10.26 0.07
C TYR A 272 2.46 9.72 1.50
N LEU A 273 3.49 9.84 2.34
CA LEU A 273 3.42 9.43 3.74
C LEU A 273 2.33 10.18 4.50
N LEU A 274 2.22 11.50 4.32
CA LEU A 274 1.17 12.32 4.93
C LEU A 274 -0.22 11.93 4.41
N LEU A 275 -0.37 11.72 3.10
CA LEU A 275 -1.62 11.20 2.52
C LEU A 275 -1.99 9.86 3.15
N TYR A 276 -1.04 8.93 3.25
CA TYR A 276 -1.25 7.62 3.82
C TYR A 276 -1.70 7.74 5.28
N LEU A 277 -0.98 8.49 6.11
CA LEU A 277 -1.25 8.57 7.54
C LEU A 277 -2.52 9.35 7.89
N PHE A 278 -2.77 10.49 7.23
CA PHE A 278 -3.89 11.36 7.58
C PHE A 278 -5.18 11.04 6.83
N VAL A 279 -5.11 10.37 5.68
CA VAL A 279 -6.29 10.00 4.90
C VAL A 279 -6.52 8.50 4.95
N LEU A 280 -5.55 7.68 4.57
CA LEU A 280 -5.79 6.24 4.41
C LEU A 280 -5.90 5.54 5.77
N ASP A 281 -4.89 5.69 6.61
CA ASP A 281 -4.81 5.11 7.95
C ASP A 281 -5.92 5.64 8.88
N ALA A 282 -6.23 6.94 8.82
CA ALA A 282 -7.32 7.54 9.56
C ALA A 282 -8.71 6.98 9.18
N ASN A 283 -8.88 6.51 7.94
CA ASN A 283 -10.09 5.85 7.46
C ASN A 283 -10.02 4.32 7.55
N GLY A 284 -9.01 3.76 8.22
CA GLY A 284 -8.85 2.32 8.40
C GLY A 284 -8.32 1.56 7.16
N MET A 285 -7.87 2.26 6.12
CA MET A 285 -7.31 1.66 4.90
C MET A 285 -5.81 1.37 5.07
N HIS A 286 -5.51 0.22 5.67
CA HIS A 286 -4.14 -0.17 6.02
C HIS A 286 -3.41 -0.92 4.88
N PHE A 287 -3.21 -0.28 3.71
CA PHE A 287 -2.51 -0.92 2.57
C PHE A 287 -1.09 -1.39 2.89
N TYR A 288 -0.38 -0.60 3.69
CA TYR A 288 1.04 -0.78 3.97
C TYR A 288 1.24 -0.79 5.48
N ILE A 289 1.02 -1.94 6.12
CA ILE A 289 1.18 -2.05 7.58
C ILE A 289 2.59 -1.66 8.04
N ILE A 290 3.59 -1.79 7.15
CA ILE A 290 4.96 -1.32 7.35
C ILE A 290 5.07 0.20 7.60
N LEU A 291 4.08 0.98 7.16
CA LEU A 291 4.02 2.42 7.38
C LEU A 291 3.29 2.81 8.66
N SER A 292 2.81 1.85 9.46
CA SER A 292 2.06 2.14 10.69
C SER A 292 2.87 3.03 11.64
N PRO A 293 2.33 4.16 12.11
CA PRO A 293 3.01 5.07 13.03
C PRO A 293 2.92 4.63 14.50
N ARG A 294 2.22 3.52 14.79
CA ARG A 294 1.88 3.10 16.16
C ARG A 294 3.03 2.40 16.88
N PRO A 295 3.79 1.48 16.26
CA PRO A 295 4.92 0.86 16.92
C PRO A 295 6.05 1.85 17.17
N TRP A 296 6.71 1.76 18.31
CA TRP A 296 7.85 2.62 18.62
C TRP A 296 9.01 2.45 17.64
N TRP A 297 9.16 1.27 17.03
CA TRP A 297 10.20 0.93 16.05
C TRP A 297 9.87 1.37 14.61
N CYS A 298 8.73 2.01 14.35
CA CYS A 298 8.35 2.43 13.00
C CYS A 298 9.39 3.33 12.33
N PHE A 299 10.15 4.11 13.12
CA PHE A 299 11.23 4.96 12.60
C PHE A 299 12.32 4.16 11.89
N LEU A 300 12.55 2.90 12.26
CA LEU A 300 13.52 2.03 11.56
C LEU A 300 13.03 1.70 10.15
N VAL A 301 11.72 1.49 9.98
CA VAL A 301 11.14 1.22 8.66
C VAL A 301 11.17 2.48 7.81
N TYR A 302 10.81 3.64 8.39
CA TYR A 302 10.91 4.92 7.69
C TYR A 302 12.35 5.22 7.27
N ALA A 303 13.31 5.05 8.18
CA ALA A 303 14.73 5.21 7.89
C ALA A 303 15.23 4.22 6.83
N ALA A 304 14.77 2.97 6.83
CA ALA A 304 15.13 1.98 5.82
C ALA A 304 14.61 2.38 4.43
N ILE A 305 13.36 2.87 4.32
CA ILE A 305 12.80 3.37 3.06
C ILE A 305 13.61 4.58 2.57
N ILE A 306 13.86 5.56 3.43
CA ILE A 306 14.70 6.72 3.10
C ILE A 306 16.13 6.29 2.72
N GLY A 307 16.68 5.29 3.38
CA GLY A 307 17.99 4.71 3.07
C GLY A 307 18.03 4.13 1.65
N ILE A 308 16.97 3.48 1.17
CA ILE A 308 16.88 3.01 -0.21
C ILE A 308 17.01 4.19 -1.19
N TYR A 309 16.32 5.31 -0.94
CA TYR A 309 16.44 6.51 -1.79
C TYR A 309 17.88 7.03 -1.81
N ILE A 310 18.54 7.11 -0.66
CA ILE A 310 19.94 7.59 -0.57
C ILE A 310 20.88 6.65 -1.33
N VAL A 311 20.75 5.33 -1.17
CA VAL A 311 21.59 4.35 -1.86
C VAL A 311 21.45 4.47 -3.37
N ILE A 312 20.22 4.60 -3.88
CA ILE A 312 19.97 4.77 -5.31
C ILE A 312 20.55 6.12 -5.78
N PHE A 313 20.35 7.19 -5.01
CA PHE A 313 20.91 8.50 -5.33
C PHE A 313 22.44 8.44 -5.48
N LEU A 314 23.14 7.81 -4.54
CA LEU A 314 24.59 7.64 -4.60
C LEU A 314 25.05 6.71 -5.73
N ALA A 315 24.21 5.77 -6.16
CA ALA A 315 24.54 4.86 -7.25
C ALA A 315 24.39 5.50 -8.65
N PHE A 316 23.56 6.54 -8.76
CA PHE A 316 23.23 7.20 -10.03
C PHE A 316 23.63 8.70 -10.09
N GLY A 317 24.14 9.25 -8.99
CA GLY A 317 24.72 10.59 -8.86
C GLY A 317 26.21 10.58 -9.10
#